data_AF-A0A9W6UCM8-F1
#
_entry.id   AF-A0A9W6UCM8-F1
#
_cell.length_a   1.000
_cell.length_b   1.000
_cell.length_c   1.000
_cell.angle_alpha   90.00
_cell.angle_beta   90.00
_cell.angle_gamma   90.00
#
_symmetry.space_group_name_H-M   'P 1'
#
loop_
_entity.id
_entity.type
_entity.pdbx_description
1 polymer ?
#
loop_
_entity_poly.entity_id
_entity_poly.type
_entity_poly.pdbx_seq_one_letter_code
_entity_poly.pdbx_strand_id
1 'polypeptide(L)'
;MQLDCAAEPELEPRSAGQSPAAGCGDDPLLRDFLAFVDTFPADSDQLLDENATATEGPAVEFLEGDGNTCIGATPATAVVHAPASKEQRRREACRLKDRNKIPKLRAEVEQLTKVLADYENGRALQVHGSASSESSSLTTDKERQLMHIAQQKNELLVENAQLRKQFHRATAFATNLQQMLNNEHKLYVANSSYFVMLKPLTPPDCQRELSRSLNVIMPCYGVAKNINRSREICGWNEKRLTDRSDCHNLKSKLIRGKSARFVFNQTWEVFLDPFRTEKLFAPIMNVRCRLVQRVDDDNVLFCYDHAASRVLSEKTDLPSVSTMALVTRFSTDTGHLIITRGLRRGSVEVEDVLRSPSSERRREIWLETLTW
;
A
#
# COMPACT_ATOMS: atom_id res chain seq x y z
N MET A 1 -85.96 8.46 -0.97
CA MET A 1 -84.92 7.67 -0.27
C MET A 1 -84.50 6.57 -1.21
N GLN A 2 -83.38 6.78 -1.91
CA GLN A 2 -82.84 5.85 -2.89
C GLN A 2 -81.33 5.84 -2.69
N LEU A 3 -80.83 4.68 -2.28
CA LEU A 3 -79.42 4.31 -2.30
C LEU A 3 -79.33 3.30 -3.43
N ASP A 4 -78.52 3.60 -4.45
CA ASP A 4 -78.11 2.63 -5.45
C ASP A 4 -76.60 2.75 -5.70
N CYS A 5 -75.98 1.58 -5.71
CA CYS A 5 -74.60 1.31 -6.05
C CYS A 5 -74.29 1.63 -7.53
N ALA A 6 -73.09 2.13 -7.81
CA ALA A 6 -72.40 2.00 -9.10
C ALA A 6 -70.89 2.09 -8.81
N ALA A 7 -70.14 1.00 -8.93
CA ALA A 7 -69.59 0.41 -10.16
C ALA A 7 -68.29 1.12 -10.60
N GLU A 8 -67.19 0.34 -10.59
CA GLU A 8 -65.89 0.68 -11.18
C GLU A 8 -66.02 1.03 -12.66
N PRO A 9 -65.08 1.82 -13.22
CA PRO A 9 -64.76 1.74 -14.64
C PRO A 9 -63.40 1.09 -14.87
N GLU A 10 -63.47 0.14 -15.80
CA GLU A 10 -62.41 -0.61 -16.44
C GLU A 10 -61.37 0.26 -17.15
N LEU A 11 -60.18 -0.32 -17.24
CA LEU A 11 -59.01 0.13 -18.00
C LEU A 11 -59.29 0.10 -19.51
N GLU A 12 -59.00 1.20 -20.21
CA GLU A 12 -58.74 1.17 -21.65
C GLU A 12 -57.24 1.36 -21.97
N PRO A 13 -56.70 0.68 -23.00
CA PRO A 13 -55.29 0.72 -23.37
C PRO A 13 -55.03 1.84 -24.39
N ARG A 14 -54.09 2.75 -24.09
CA ARG A 14 -53.59 3.72 -25.07
C ARG A 14 -52.18 3.36 -25.56
N SER A 15 -52.18 2.76 -26.74
CA SER A 15 -51.35 3.05 -27.92
C SER A 15 -50.01 3.79 -27.73
N ALA A 16 -48.97 3.13 -28.25
CA ALA A 16 -47.69 3.64 -28.73
C ALA A 16 -47.63 5.16 -29.00
N GLY A 17 -46.75 5.84 -28.25
CA GLY A 17 -46.37 7.23 -28.44
C GLY A 17 -44.85 7.37 -28.36
N GLN A 18 -44.26 7.58 -29.52
CA GLN A 18 -42.95 8.15 -29.84
C GLN A 18 -42.07 8.63 -28.67
N SER A 19 -40.87 8.04 -28.58
CA SER A 19 -39.72 8.58 -27.84
C SER A 19 -39.35 9.98 -28.36
N PRO A 20 -39.25 11.01 -27.50
CA PRO A 20 -38.41 12.14 -27.81
C PRO A 20 -36.97 11.76 -27.47
N ALA A 21 -36.15 11.59 -28.51
CA ALA A 21 -34.71 11.65 -28.39
C ALA A 21 -34.36 13.03 -27.80
N ALA A 22 -34.09 13.07 -26.50
CA ALA A 22 -33.49 14.24 -25.87
C ALA A 22 -32.07 14.36 -26.44
N GLY A 23 -31.89 15.36 -27.31
CA GLY A 23 -30.61 15.76 -27.83
C GLY A 23 -29.67 16.09 -26.68
N CYS A 24 -28.77 15.16 -26.39
CA CYS A 24 -27.50 15.50 -25.77
C CYS A 24 -26.81 16.44 -26.76
N GLY A 25 -26.65 17.71 -26.38
CA GLY A 25 -25.95 18.68 -27.20
C GLY A 25 -24.58 18.13 -27.53
N ASP A 26 -24.37 17.79 -28.81
CA ASP A 26 -23.06 17.54 -29.39
C ASP A 26 -22.25 18.82 -29.21
N ASP A 27 -21.51 18.92 -28.11
CA ASP A 27 -20.56 20.00 -27.88
C ASP A 27 -19.36 19.72 -28.80
N PRO A 28 -19.18 20.47 -29.91
CA PRO A 28 -18.15 20.19 -30.90
C PRO A 28 -16.73 20.24 -30.29
N LEU A 29 -16.57 20.95 -29.16
CA LEU A 29 -15.32 21.01 -28.41
C LEU A 29 -14.95 19.66 -27.77
N LEU A 30 -15.94 18.82 -27.43
CA LEU A 30 -15.72 17.50 -26.86
C LEU A 30 -15.30 16.46 -27.92
N ARG A 31 -15.70 16.65 -29.18
CA ARG A 31 -15.33 15.76 -30.31
C ARG A 31 -13.87 15.94 -30.73
N ASP A 32 -13.40 17.17 -30.84
CA ASP A 32 -12.01 17.46 -31.21
C ASP A 32 -11.01 17.03 -30.11
N PHE A 33 -11.49 16.91 -28.87
CA PHE A 33 -10.68 16.58 -27.69
C PHE A 33 -10.12 15.17 -27.70
N LEU A 34 -10.83 14.16 -28.25
CA LEU A 34 -10.40 12.76 -28.12
C LEU A 34 -10.07 12.08 -29.45
N ALA A 35 -10.34 12.71 -30.60
CA ALA A 35 -10.13 12.12 -31.94
C ALA A 35 -8.66 11.79 -32.26
N PHE A 36 -7.73 12.20 -31.39
CA PHE A 36 -6.29 12.11 -31.59
C PHE A 36 -5.61 10.95 -30.85
N VAL A 37 -6.35 10.11 -30.11
CA VAL A 37 -5.74 8.94 -29.44
C VAL A 37 -5.62 7.73 -30.38
N ASP A 38 -6.29 7.72 -31.54
CA ASP A 38 -6.38 6.55 -32.43
C ASP A 38 -5.81 6.76 -33.85
N THR A 39 -5.01 7.79 -34.09
CA THR A 39 -4.35 7.97 -35.38
C THR A 39 -2.84 7.90 -35.22
N PHE A 40 -2.22 6.81 -35.71
CA PHE A 40 -0.97 6.75 -36.51
C PHE A 40 -0.44 5.29 -36.61
N PRO A 41 0.30 4.95 -37.68
CA PRO A 41 -0.11 3.91 -38.63
C PRO A 41 0.30 2.51 -38.20
N ALA A 42 -0.57 1.56 -38.54
CA ALA A 42 -0.22 0.15 -38.64
C ALA A 42 0.69 -0.02 -39.86
N ASP A 43 1.99 -0.11 -39.63
CA ASP A 43 2.95 -0.78 -40.51
C ASP A 43 4.26 -0.96 -39.75
N SER A 44 4.41 -2.11 -39.08
CA SER A 44 5.71 -2.61 -38.65
C SER A 44 5.68 -4.12 -38.53
N ASP A 45 5.17 -4.77 -39.58
CA ASP A 45 5.38 -6.19 -39.86
C ASP A 45 6.73 -6.34 -40.58
N GLN A 46 7.82 -6.04 -39.88
CA GLN A 46 9.18 -6.38 -40.28
C GLN A 46 10.10 -5.99 -39.14
N LEU A 47 10.60 -7.01 -38.42
CA LEU A 47 11.82 -7.05 -37.60
C LEU A 47 11.59 -7.93 -36.36
N LEU A 48 11.38 -9.24 -36.56
CA LEU A 48 11.76 -10.27 -35.59
C LEU A 48 11.88 -11.62 -36.31
N ASP A 49 12.96 -11.76 -37.08
CA ASP A 49 13.56 -13.07 -37.35
C ASP A 49 15.06 -12.87 -37.11
N GLU A 50 15.54 -13.28 -35.93
CA GLU A 50 16.92 -13.72 -35.70
C GLU A 50 17.08 -14.23 -34.26
N ASN A 51 17.63 -15.45 -34.17
CA ASN A 51 18.15 -16.14 -32.99
C ASN A 51 17.19 -16.97 -32.14
N ALA A 52 16.66 -18.02 -32.77
CA ALA A 52 16.62 -19.33 -32.13
C ALA A 52 17.94 -20.06 -32.44
N THR A 53 18.75 -20.38 -31.43
CA THR A 53 19.52 -21.63 -31.30
C THR A 53 20.46 -21.60 -30.08
N ALA A 54 20.69 -22.80 -29.53
CA ALA A 54 21.71 -23.19 -28.55
C ALA A 54 21.43 -22.90 -27.07
N THR A 55 20.60 -23.80 -26.50
CA THR A 55 20.75 -24.25 -25.11
C THR A 55 21.68 -25.44 -25.11
N GLU A 56 22.83 -25.35 -24.43
CA GLU A 56 23.56 -26.47 -23.82
C GLU A 56 24.70 -25.88 -22.96
N GLY A 57 24.65 -26.12 -21.64
CA GLY A 57 25.87 -26.07 -20.80
C GLY A 57 26.50 -27.46 -20.75
N PRO A 58 27.40 -27.78 -19.79
CA PRO A 58 28.16 -26.93 -18.88
C PRO A 58 29.68 -27.29 -18.90
N ALA A 59 30.57 -26.42 -18.44
CA ALA A 59 31.88 -26.86 -17.93
C ALA A 59 32.60 -25.76 -17.14
N VAL A 60 33.15 -26.18 -16.01
CA VAL A 60 34.04 -25.46 -15.12
C VAL A 60 35.45 -25.47 -15.72
N GLU A 61 36.14 -24.33 -15.75
CA GLU A 61 37.61 -24.31 -15.81
C GLU A 61 38.17 -23.09 -15.07
N PHE A 62 39.00 -23.41 -14.07
CA PHE A 62 39.91 -22.51 -13.37
C PHE A 62 41.12 -22.25 -14.28
N LEU A 63 41.53 -20.98 -14.43
CA LEU A 63 42.94 -20.65 -14.67
C LEU A 63 43.31 -19.34 -13.98
N GLU A 64 44.23 -19.45 -13.03
CA GLU A 64 45.18 -18.42 -12.62
C GLU A 64 46.13 -18.13 -13.80
N GLY A 65 46.67 -16.90 -13.88
CA GLY A 65 47.70 -16.61 -14.87
C GLY A 65 48.01 -15.13 -15.02
N ASP A 66 49.10 -14.73 -14.39
CA ASP A 66 49.70 -13.40 -14.34
C ASP A 66 49.95 -12.70 -15.69
N GLY A 67 49.92 -11.37 -15.62
CA GLY A 67 51.09 -10.59 -16.02
C GLY A 67 51.04 -9.84 -17.35
N ASN A 68 51.53 -8.60 -17.28
CA ASN A 68 51.92 -7.71 -18.37
C ASN A 68 50.80 -6.89 -19.07
N THR A 69 50.80 -5.57 -18.85
CA THR A 69 51.19 -4.58 -19.88
C THR A 69 51.19 -3.13 -19.34
N CYS A 70 52.32 -2.46 -19.59
CA CYS A 70 52.65 -1.04 -19.78
C CYS A 70 51.71 0.11 -19.38
N ILE A 71 52.29 0.99 -18.55
CA ILE A 71 52.43 2.46 -18.64
C ILE A 71 51.61 3.18 -19.74
N GLY A 72 50.70 4.05 -19.31
CA GLY A 72 50.10 5.12 -20.11
C GLY A 72 49.26 6.06 -19.22
N ALA A 73 49.57 7.36 -19.25
CA ALA A 73 49.11 8.36 -18.29
C ALA A 73 47.72 8.97 -18.57
N THR A 74 47.14 9.58 -17.50
CA THR A 74 46.04 10.58 -17.40
C THR A 74 44.57 10.11 -17.42
N PRO A 75 43.62 10.87 -16.82
CA PRO A 75 43.64 11.62 -15.56
C PRO A 75 42.50 11.16 -14.60
N ALA A 76 42.56 11.66 -13.36
CA ALA A 76 41.69 11.33 -12.24
C ALA A 76 40.18 11.35 -12.56
N THR A 77 39.57 10.16 -12.56
CA THR A 77 38.11 9.99 -12.51
C THR A 77 37.71 9.96 -11.03
N ALA A 78 37.09 11.04 -10.56
CA ALA A 78 36.46 11.08 -9.25
C ALA A 78 35.31 10.05 -9.24
N VAL A 79 35.52 8.95 -8.53
CA VAL A 79 34.49 7.94 -8.23
C VAL A 79 33.45 8.61 -7.34
N VAL A 80 32.40 9.14 -7.94
CA VAL A 80 31.21 9.60 -7.22
C VAL A 80 30.49 8.37 -6.69
N HIS A 81 30.79 8.01 -5.44
CA HIS A 81 30.04 7.00 -4.70
C HIS A 81 28.57 7.42 -4.63
N ALA A 82 27.72 6.71 -5.38
CA ALA A 82 26.28 6.83 -5.26
C ALA A 82 25.89 6.58 -3.78
N PRO A 83 25.04 7.43 -3.18
CA PRO A 83 24.68 7.29 -1.77
C PRO A 83 23.96 5.96 -1.54
N ALA A 84 24.51 5.15 -0.62
CA ALA A 84 23.96 3.85 -0.25
C ALA A 84 22.46 3.97 0.06
N SER A 85 21.66 3.09 -0.57
CA SER A 85 20.21 3.06 -0.41
C SER A 85 19.82 2.96 1.08
N LYS A 86 18.65 3.51 1.43
CA LYS A 86 18.12 3.50 2.80
C LYS A 86 18.07 2.08 3.39
N GLU A 87 17.82 1.08 2.55
CA GLU A 87 17.81 -0.33 2.92
C GLU A 87 19.23 -0.85 3.24
N GLN A 88 20.23 -0.44 2.47
CA GLN A 88 21.63 -0.81 2.74
C GLN A 88 22.12 -0.24 4.08
N ARG A 89 21.76 1.00 4.40
CA ARG A 89 22.07 1.60 5.72
C ARG A 89 21.38 0.85 6.87
N ARG A 90 20.15 0.36 6.66
CA ARG A 90 19.43 -0.43 7.67
C ARG A 90 20.11 -1.78 7.90
N ARG A 91 20.57 -2.44 6.83
CA ARG A 91 21.33 -3.70 6.92
C ARG A 91 22.68 -3.51 7.61
N GLU A 92 23.40 -2.45 7.29
CA GLU A 92 24.67 -2.10 7.95
C GLU A 92 24.47 -1.77 9.43
N ALA A 93 23.42 -1.03 9.80
CA ALA A 93 23.09 -0.76 11.19
C ALA A 93 22.75 -2.03 11.99
N CYS A 94 22.05 -3.01 11.39
CA CYS A 94 21.84 -4.31 12.03
C CYS A 94 23.15 -5.08 12.21
N ARG A 95 24.01 -5.13 11.18
CA ARG A 95 25.34 -5.77 11.29
C ARG A 95 26.20 -5.13 12.38
N LEU A 96 26.14 -3.81 12.54
CA LEU A 96 26.86 -3.10 13.59
C LEU A 96 26.33 -3.45 15.00
N LYS A 97 25.01 -3.56 15.15
CA LYS A 97 24.39 -3.99 16.42
C LYS A 97 24.81 -5.40 16.80
N ASP A 98 24.86 -6.32 15.85
CA ASP A 98 25.28 -7.70 16.12
C ASP A 98 26.79 -7.79 16.39
N ARG A 99 27.61 -7.00 15.69
CA ARG A 99 29.05 -6.87 15.99
C ARG A 99 29.32 -6.31 17.38
N ASN A 100 28.45 -5.45 17.91
CA ASN A 100 28.58 -4.92 19.28
C ASN A 100 28.12 -5.91 20.37
N LYS A 101 27.36 -6.96 20.02
CA LYS A 101 26.95 -8.01 20.98
C LYS A 101 28.04 -9.05 21.22
N ILE A 102 28.85 -9.35 20.20
CA ILE A 102 29.89 -10.39 20.27
C ILE A 102 30.93 -10.10 21.39
N PRO A 103 31.44 -8.87 21.57
CA PRO A 103 32.37 -8.56 22.66
C PRO A 103 31.75 -8.73 24.05
N LYS A 104 30.46 -8.38 24.21
CA LYS A 104 29.75 -8.55 25.49
C LYS A 104 29.60 -10.02 25.86
N LEU A 105 29.20 -10.85 24.90
CA LEU A 105 29.10 -12.30 25.10
C LEU A 105 30.47 -12.93 25.38
N ARG A 106 31.53 -12.46 24.72
CA ARG A 106 32.90 -12.92 25.01
C ARG A 106 33.34 -12.55 26.43
N ALA A 107 33.08 -11.33 26.88
CA ALA A 107 33.39 -10.90 28.24
C ALA A 107 32.61 -11.70 29.29
N GLU A 108 31.34 -12.02 29.01
CA GLU A 108 30.51 -12.84 29.91
C GLU A 108 31.01 -14.30 29.98
N VAL A 109 31.39 -14.89 28.84
CA VAL A 109 32.00 -16.22 28.80
C VAL A 109 33.33 -16.24 29.55
N GLU A 110 34.17 -15.21 29.38
CA GLU A 110 35.45 -15.10 30.08
C GLU A 110 35.25 -14.93 31.59
N GLN A 111 34.26 -14.14 32.01
CA GLN A 111 33.88 -13.99 33.42
C GLN A 111 33.40 -15.33 34.02
N LEU A 112 32.54 -16.07 33.33
CA LEU A 112 32.07 -17.37 33.79
C LEU A 112 33.19 -18.41 33.84
N THR A 113 34.12 -18.38 32.87
CA THR A 113 35.29 -19.27 32.84
C THR A 113 36.21 -18.98 34.02
N LYS A 114 36.40 -17.71 34.37
CA LYS A 114 37.18 -17.30 35.55
C LYS A 114 36.52 -17.77 36.85
N VAL A 115 35.20 -17.61 36.99
CA VAL A 115 34.46 -18.08 38.17
C VAL A 115 34.58 -19.60 38.33
N LEU A 116 34.54 -20.37 37.23
CA LEU A 116 34.75 -21.81 37.28
C LEU A 116 36.17 -22.18 37.70
N ALA A 117 37.18 -21.50 37.15
CA ALA A 117 38.58 -21.73 37.53
C ALA A 117 38.84 -21.39 39.01
N ASP A 118 38.27 -20.30 39.51
CA ASP A 118 38.38 -19.91 40.93
C ASP A 118 37.69 -20.94 41.84
N TYR A 119 36.56 -21.51 41.40
CA TYR A 119 35.85 -22.56 42.13
C TYR A 119 36.63 -23.89 42.14
N GLU A 120 37.23 -24.29 41.02
CA GLU A 120 38.07 -25.49 40.91
C GLU A 120 39.36 -25.38 41.75
N ASN A 121 40.01 -24.21 41.72
CA ASN A 121 41.20 -23.93 42.53
C ASN A 121 40.89 -23.91 44.04
N GLY A 122 39.75 -23.35 44.44
CA GLY A 122 39.28 -23.39 45.83
C GLY A 122 38.97 -24.81 46.32
N ARG A 123 38.51 -25.69 45.42
CA ARG A 123 38.25 -27.10 45.72
C ARG A 123 39.55 -27.92 45.88
N ALA A 124 40.57 -27.64 45.07
CA ALA A 124 41.87 -28.32 45.16
C ALA A 124 42.61 -28.02 46.48
N LEU A 125 42.47 -26.80 47.01
CA LEU A 125 43.05 -26.41 48.30
C LEU A 125 42.35 -27.03 49.52
N GLN A 126 41.06 -27.34 49.43
CA GLN A 126 40.30 -28.00 50.50
C GLN A 126 40.64 -29.49 50.66
N VAL A 127 41.15 -30.15 49.62
CA VAL A 127 41.47 -31.59 49.62
C VAL A 127 42.79 -31.90 50.37
N HIS A 128 43.64 -30.90 50.63
CA HIS A 128 44.92 -31.10 51.35
C HIS A 128 44.89 -30.72 52.84
N GLY A 129 43.77 -30.21 53.37
CA GLY A 129 43.67 -29.70 54.74
C GLY A 129 42.90 -30.57 55.74
N SER A 130 42.43 -31.77 55.40
CA SER A 130 41.60 -32.58 56.30
C SER A 130 41.87 -34.07 56.17
N ALA A 131 43.04 -34.48 56.67
CA ALA A 131 43.25 -35.85 57.13
C ALA A 131 42.61 -36.00 58.52
N SER A 132 41.30 -36.27 58.55
CA SER A 132 40.60 -36.74 59.75
C SER A 132 39.47 -37.71 59.35
N SER A 133 39.55 -38.92 59.90
CA SER A 133 38.88 -40.15 59.45
C SER A 133 37.37 -40.26 59.75
N GLU A 134 36.62 -39.16 59.68
CA GLU A 134 35.15 -39.14 59.87
C GLU A 134 34.37 -38.69 58.62
N SER A 135 35.04 -38.42 57.49
CA SER A 135 34.47 -37.71 56.34
C SER A 135 33.79 -38.57 55.27
N SER A 136 33.86 -39.90 55.33
CA SER A 136 33.34 -40.78 54.26
C SER A 136 31.80 -40.89 54.22
N SER A 137 31.10 -40.63 55.33
CA SER A 137 29.63 -40.60 55.37
C SER A 137 29.05 -39.25 54.90
N LEU A 138 29.74 -38.14 55.15
CA LEU A 138 29.31 -36.80 54.76
C LEU A 138 29.52 -36.52 53.26
N THR A 139 30.53 -37.14 52.62
CA THR A 139 30.75 -37.03 51.18
C THR A 139 29.67 -37.74 50.38
N THR A 140 29.25 -38.92 50.83
CA THR A 140 28.18 -39.70 50.20
C THR A 140 26.81 -39.01 50.29
N ASP A 141 26.52 -38.32 51.41
CA ASP A 141 25.30 -37.52 51.52
C ASP A 141 25.31 -36.26 50.63
N LYS A 142 26.45 -35.57 50.51
CA LYS A 142 26.60 -34.44 49.57
C LYS A 142 26.49 -34.88 48.12
N GLU A 143 27.07 -36.01 47.76
CA GLU A 143 26.93 -36.59 46.41
C GLU A 143 25.47 -36.95 46.10
N ARG A 144 24.75 -37.53 47.07
CA ARG A 144 23.33 -37.84 46.94
C ARG A 144 22.49 -36.56 46.77
N GLN A 145 22.80 -35.49 47.51
CA GLN A 145 22.16 -34.17 47.33
C GLN A 145 22.46 -33.57 45.96
N LEU A 146 23.70 -33.65 45.46
CA LEU A 146 24.07 -33.14 44.14
C LEU A 146 23.35 -33.91 43.02
N MET A 147 23.21 -35.24 43.14
CA MET A 147 22.43 -36.03 42.19
C MET A 147 20.96 -35.62 42.20
N HIS A 148 20.38 -35.39 43.38
CA HIS A 148 19.00 -34.90 43.50
C HIS A 148 18.81 -33.52 42.85
N ILE A 149 19.73 -32.58 43.09
CA ILE A 149 19.72 -31.25 42.47
C ILE A 149 19.87 -31.35 40.94
N ALA A 150 20.75 -32.23 40.45
CA ALA A 150 20.94 -32.45 39.02
C ALA A 150 19.68 -33.02 38.36
N GLN A 151 19.00 -33.94 39.03
CA GLN A 151 17.71 -34.48 38.57
C GLN A 151 16.64 -33.38 38.50
N GLN A 152 16.45 -32.61 39.57
CA GLN A 152 15.49 -31.51 39.60
C GLN A 152 15.80 -30.45 38.55
N LYS A 153 17.09 -30.12 38.34
CA LYS A 153 17.51 -29.20 37.28
C LYS A 153 17.11 -29.72 35.89
N ASN A 154 17.28 -31.01 35.62
CA ASN A 154 16.89 -31.61 34.34
C ASN A 154 15.38 -31.58 34.15
N GLU A 155 14.60 -31.89 35.19
CA GLU A 155 13.14 -31.78 35.18
C GLU A 155 12.67 -30.35 34.87
N LEU A 156 13.23 -29.36 35.56
CA LEU A 156 12.95 -27.95 35.32
C LEU A 156 13.36 -27.48 33.93
N LEU A 157 14.47 -27.98 33.37
CA LEU A 157 14.88 -27.67 32.00
C LEU A 157 13.89 -28.20 30.96
N VAL A 158 13.38 -29.42 31.18
CA VAL A 158 12.34 -30.00 30.33
C VAL A 158 11.04 -29.22 30.45
N GLU A 159 10.61 -28.87 31.66
CA GLU A 159 9.43 -28.05 31.90
C GLU A 159 9.56 -26.66 31.27
N ASN A 160 10.71 -25.99 31.44
CA ASN A 160 10.95 -24.68 30.84
C ASN A 160 10.89 -24.74 29.30
N ALA A 161 11.44 -25.81 28.69
CA ALA A 161 11.34 -26.04 27.26
C ALA A 161 9.88 -26.24 26.81
N GLN A 162 9.08 -26.98 27.59
CA GLN A 162 7.66 -27.16 27.32
C GLN A 162 6.87 -25.84 27.43
N LEU A 163 7.12 -25.05 28.47
CA LEU A 163 6.49 -23.73 28.66
C LEU A 163 6.83 -22.76 27.52
N ARG A 164 8.09 -22.71 27.07
CA ARG A 164 8.46 -21.91 25.89
C ARG A 164 7.71 -22.36 24.64
N LYS A 165 7.59 -23.67 24.43
CA LYS A 165 6.82 -24.24 23.31
C LYS A 165 5.34 -23.84 23.39
N GLN A 166 4.73 -23.89 24.58
CA GLN A 166 3.35 -23.44 24.79
C GLN A 166 3.20 -21.93 24.56
N PHE A 167 4.12 -21.12 25.07
CA PHE A 167 4.12 -19.67 24.88
C PHE A 167 4.21 -19.28 23.39
N HIS A 168 5.08 -19.94 22.63
CA HIS A 168 5.17 -19.72 21.19
C HIS A 168 3.87 -20.10 20.46
N ARG A 169 3.22 -21.20 20.85
CA ARG A 169 1.91 -21.58 20.30
C ARG A 169 0.83 -20.56 20.62
N ALA A 170 0.75 -20.10 21.87
CA ALA A 170 -0.21 -19.10 22.30
C ALA A 170 0.00 -17.75 21.58
N THR A 171 1.26 -17.33 21.42
CA THR A 171 1.61 -16.11 20.69
C THR A 171 1.21 -16.21 19.22
N ALA A 172 1.53 -17.32 18.56
CA ALA A 172 1.14 -17.56 17.16
C ALA A 172 -0.39 -17.56 17.00
N PHE A 173 -1.11 -18.19 17.94
CA PHE A 173 -2.57 -18.18 17.94
C PHE A 173 -3.14 -16.76 18.11
N ALA A 174 -2.61 -15.98 19.07
CA ALA A 174 -3.02 -14.60 19.29
C ALA A 174 -2.78 -13.72 18.06
N THR A 175 -1.63 -13.86 17.39
CA THR A 175 -1.34 -13.12 16.15
C THR A 175 -2.29 -13.53 15.02
N ASN A 176 -2.63 -14.82 14.91
CA ASN A 176 -3.58 -15.31 13.91
C ASN A 176 -5.00 -14.78 14.18
N LEU A 177 -5.45 -14.78 15.44
CA LEU A 177 -6.74 -14.24 15.82
C LEU A 177 -6.81 -12.73 15.54
N GLN A 178 -5.77 -11.99 15.87
CA GLN A 178 -5.69 -10.56 15.55
C GLN A 178 -5.75 -10.31 14.04
N GLN A 179 -5.06 -11.12 13.23
CA GLN A 179 -5.15 -11.03 11.78
C GLN A 179 -6.55 -11.37 11.28
N MET A 180 -7.19 -12.41 11.82
CA MET A 180 -8.56 -12.81 11.48
C MET A 180 -9.54 -11.67 11.77
N LEU A 181 -9.51 -11.11 12.98
CA LEU A 181 -10.37 -10.00 13.38
C LEU A 181 -10.12 -8.74 12.54
N ASN A 182 -8.86 -8.45 12.20
CA ASN A 182 -8.54 -7.35 11.31
C ASN A 182 -9.05 -7.58 9.88
N ASN A 183 -9.00 -8.81 9.39
CA ASN A 183 -9.51 -9.17 8.07
C ASN A 183 -11.04 -9.15 8.05
N GLU A 184 -11.69 -9.66 9.09
CA GLU A 184 -13.14 -9.58 9.28
C GLU A 184 -13.58 -8.12 9.33
N HIS A 185 -12.94 -7.29 10.17
CA HIS A 185 -13.21 -5.85 10.20
C HIS A 185 -13.02 -5.19 8.83
N LYS A 186 -11.95 -5.54 8.10
CA LYS A 186 -11.77 -5.06 6.71
C LYS A 186 -12.92 -5.48 5.81
N LEU A 187 -13.34 -6.74 5.86
CA LEU A 187 -14.45 -7.26 5.03
C LEU A 187 -15.79 -6.57 5.38
N TYR A 188 -16.08 -6.38 6.67
CA TYR A 188 -17.24 -5.61 7.11
C TYR A 188 -17.16 -4.16 6.62
N VAL A 189 -15.99 -3.53 6.69
CA VAL A 189 -15.75 -2.18 6.17
C VAL A 189 -15.88 -2.07 4.67
N ALA A 190 -15.51 -3.12 3.94
CA ALA A 190 -15.65 -3.15 2.49
C ALA A 190 -17.10 -3.20 2.05
N ASN A 191 -17.92 -3.97 2.80
CA ASN A 191 -19.23 -4.42 2.34
C ASN A 191 -20.40 -3.69 2.99
N SER A 192 -20.19 -2.99 4.12
CA SER A 192 -21.22 -2.18 4.77
C SER A 192 -20.84 -0.70 4.72
N SER A 193 -21.65 0.11 4.00
CA SER A 193 -21.51 1.55 4.03
C SER A 193 -21.91 2.02 5.43
N TYR A 194 -20.93 2.37 6.27
CA TYR A 194 -21.15 2.95 7.60
C TYR A 194 -21.60 4.41 7.55
N PHE A 195 -21.90 4.91 6.36
CA PHE A 195 -22.39 6.25 6.16
C PHE A 195 -23.92 6.23 6.17
N VAL A 196 -24.50 6.98 7.10
CA VAL A 196 -25.90 7.37 7.01
C VAL A 196 -25.95 8.58 6.09
N MET A 197 -26.53 8.40 4.91
CA MET A 197 -26.70 9.46 3.92
C MET A 197 -27.84 10.38 4.36
N LEU A 198 -27.52 11.62 4.76
CA LEU A 198 -28.51 12.64 5.10
C LEU A 198 -28.97 13.37 3.83
N LYS A 199 -28.01 13.66 2.94
CA LYS A 199 -28.25 14.29 1.64
C LYS A 199 -27.47 13.51 0.57
N PRO A 200 -28.11 12.53 -0.10
CA PRO A 200 -27.45 11.74 -1.13
C PRO A 200 -27.18 12.56 -2.39
N LEU A 201 -26.13 12.17 -3.12
CA LEU A 201 -25.84 12.71 -4.43
C LEU A 201 -26.78 12.09 -5.46
N THR A 202 -27.35 12.91 -6.34
CA THR A 202 -28.23 12.45 -7.43
C THR A 202 -27.50 12.48 -8.78
N PRO A 203 -27.96 11.73 -9.80
CA PRO A 203 -27.34 11.77 -11.14
C PRO A 203 -27.23 13.19 -11.74
N PRO A 204 -28.24 14.09 -11.61
CA PRO A 204 -28.09 15.49 -12.02
C PRO A 204 -26.97 16.24 -11.27
N ASP A 205 -26.72 15.91 -10.00
CA ASP A 205 -25.62 16.51 -9.23
C ASP A 205 -24.26 16.04 -9.76
N CYS A 206 -24.13 14.75 -10.05
CA CYS A 206 -22.95 14.18 -10.69
C CYS A 206 -22.65 14.87 -12.02
N GLN A 207 -23.68 15.10 -12.84
CA GLN A 207 -23.51 15.76 -14.13
C GLN A 207 -23.01 17.21 -13.99
N ARG A 208 -23.51 17.95 -12.99
CA ARG A 208 -23.01 19.32 -12.73
C ARG A 208 -21.53 19.32 -12.33
N GLU A 209 -21.11 18.38 -11.49
CA GLU A 209 -19.70 18.25 -11.10
C GLU A 209 -18.81 17.75 -12.24
N LEU A 210 -19.35 16.91 -13.14
CA LEU A 210 -18.68 16.51 -14.38
C LEU A 210 -18.45 17.73 -15.28
N SER A 211 -19.49 18.48 -15.63
CA SER A 211 -19.37 19.69 -16.45
C SER A 211 -18.39 20.69 -15.86
N ARG A 212 -18.44 20.88 -14.54
CA ARG A 212 -17.50 21.74 -13.81
C ARG A 212 -16.06 21.25 -13.90
N SER A 213 -15.83 19.93 -13.88
CA SER A 213 -14.49 19.36 -14.05
C SER A 213 -13.96 19.54 -15.45
N LEU A 214 -14.80 19.31 -16.47
CA LEU A 214 -14.42 19.49 -17.87
C LEU A 214 -14.03 20.94 -18.17
N ASN A 215 -14.76 21.91 -17.61
CA ASN A 215 -14.40 23.33 -17.73
C ASN A 215 -13.00 23.67 -17.20
N VAL A 216 -12.47 22.89 -16.25
CA VAL A 216 -11.10 23.03 -15.72
C VAL A 216 -10.09 22.24 -16.56
N ILE A 217 -10.46 21.02 -16.97
CA ILE A 217 -9.56 20.10 -17.69
C ILE A 217 -9.26 20.59 -19.11
N MET A 218 -10.30 21.07 -19.82
CA MET A 218 -10.23 21.38 -21.24
C MET A 218 -9.15 22.43 -21.58
N PRO A 219 -9.05 23.58 -20.87
CA PRO A 219 -7.98 24.54 -21.12
C PRO A 219 -6.58 23.96 -20.87
N CYS A 220 -6.40 23.22 -19.76
CA CYS A 220 -5.10 22.65 -19.38
C CYS A 220 -4.59 21.63 -20.40
N TYR A 221 -5.48 20.80 -20.94
CA TYR A 221 -5.11 19.77 -21.91
C TYR A 221 -4.60 20.35 -23.23
N GLY A 222 -5.28 21.39 -23.74
CA GLY A 222 -4.85 22.08 -24.96
C GLY A 222 -3.43 22.66 -24.83
N VAL A 223 -3.11 23.26 -23.68
CA VAL A 223 -1.75 23.76 -23.41
C VAL A 223 -0.75 22.62 -23.28
N ALA A 224 -1.09 21.55 -22.55
CA ALA A 224 -0.18 20.43 -22.29
C ALA A 224 0.21 19.65 -23.57
N LYS A 225 -0.66 19.61 -24.58
CA LYS A 225 -0.34 19.03 -25.90
C LYS A 225 0.88 19.71 -26.54
N ASN A 226 0.98 21.03 -26.41
CA ASN A 226 2.01 21.85 -27.03
C ASN A 226 3.32 21.92 -26.23
N ILE A 227 3.38 21.32 -25.04
CA ILE A 227 4.61 21.26 -24.25
C ILE A 227 5.53 20.18 -24.83
N ASN A 228 6.66 20.60 -25.38
CA ASN A 228 7.66 19.70 -25.99
C ASN A 228 8.58 19.05 -24.94
N ARG A 229 8.68 19.63 -23.74
CA ARG A 229 9.54 19.09 -22.68
C ARG A 229 8.80 17.98 -21.93
N SER A 230 9.18 16.74 -22.21
CA SER A 230 8.73 15.57 -21.46
C SER A 230 9.91 14.89 -20.79
N ARG A 231 9.66 14.29 -19.63
CA ARG A 231 10.60 13.40 -18.96
C ARG A 231 10.05 11.99 -19.04
N GLU A 232 10.86 11.04 -19.49
CA GLU A 232 10.47 9.64 -19.44
C GLU A 232 10.86 9.01 -18.09
N ILE A 233 9.92 8.33 -17.44
CA ILE A 233 10.14 7.57 -16.21
C ILE A 233 9.41 6.23 -16.33
N CYS A 234 10.14 5.12 -16.40
CA CYS A 234 9.57 3.77 -16.47
C CYS A 234 8.53 3.60 -17.60
N GLY A 235 8.81 4.19 -18.78
CA GLY A 235 7.92 4.18 -19.94
C GLY A 235 6.72 5.13 -19.85
N TRP A 236 6.67 6.00 -18.83
CA TRP A 236 5.71 7.10 -18.74
C TRP A 236 6.35 8.40 -19.23
N ASN A 237 5.65 9.11 -20.10
CA ASN A 237 6.00 10.48 -20.48
C ASN A 237 5.33 11.45 -19.51
N GLU A 238 6.13 12.14 -18.70
CA GLU A 238 5.67 13.16 -17.76
C GLU A 238 5.87 14.56 -18.34
N LYS A 239 4.80 15.35 -18.37
CA LYS A 239 4.81 16.79 -18.66
C LYS A 239 4.32 17.54 -17.42
N ARG A 240 5.00 18.63 -17.07
CA ARG A 240 4.59 19.51 -15.98
C ARG A 240 4.23 20.86 -16.52
N LEU A 241 3.04 21.32 -16.21
CA LEU A 241 2.58 22.67 -16.49
C LEU A 241 2.40 23.37 -15.15
N THR A 242 3.11 24.47 -14.98
CA THR A 242 2.94 25.36 -13.83
C THR A 242 2.35 26.65 -14.36
N ASP A 243 1.11 26.93 -13.99
CA ASP A 243 0.45 28.21 -14.28
C ASP A 243 0.13 28.90 -12.95
N ARG A 244 0.80 30.03 -12.70
CA ARG A 244 0.72 30.76 -11.43
C ARG A 244 1.01 29.86 -10.21
N SER A 245 0.00 29.62 -9.36
CA SER A 245 0.07 28.77 -8.17
C SER A 245 -0.26 27.30 -8.46
N ASP A 246 -0.76 26.99 -9.66
CA ASP A 246 -1.34 25.70 -9.98
C ASP A 246 -0.28 24.84 -10.68
N CYS A 247 -0.13 23.60 -10.17
CA CYS A 247 0.81 22.63 -10.69
C CYS A 247 0.05 21.44 -11.26
N HIS A 248 0.04 21.35 -12.59
CA HIS A 248 -0.55 20.25 -13.32
C HIS A 248 0.53 19.26 -13.73
N ASN A 249 0.34 17.99 -13.36
CA ASN A 249 1.22 16.90 -13.73
C ASN A 249 0.47 15.98 -14.69
N LEU A 250 0.83 16.03 -15.97
CA LEU A 250 0.29 15.15 -16.99
C LEU A 250 1.24 13.97 -17.20
N LYS A 251 0.71 12.75 -17.17
CA LYS A 251 1.46 11.53 -17.43
C LYS A 251 0.76 10.73 -18.51
N SER A 252 1.48 10.31 -19.54
CA SER A 252 0.95 9.47 -20.60
C SER A 252 1.80 8.23 -20.81
N LYS A 253 1.15 7.12 -21.19
CA LYS A 253 1.81 5.86 -21.50
C LYS A 253 1.04 5.15 -22.61
N LEU A 254 1.76 4.65 -23.60
CA LEU A 254 1.19 3.84 -24.67
C LEU A 254 1.13 2.37 -24.23
N ILE A 255 -0.04 1.76 -24.36
CA ILE A 255 -0.26 0.34 -24.08
C ILE A 255 -0.54 -0.35 -25.42
N ARG A 256 0.45 -1.09 -25.92
CA ARG A 256 0.34 -1.77 -27.22
C ARG A 256 -0.59 -2.99 -27.15
N GLY A 257 -1.31 -3.26 -28.23
CA GLY A 257 -2.16 -4.44 -28.38
C GLY A 257 -3.42 -4.45 -27.51
N LYS A 258 -3.84 -3.30 -26.99
CA LYS A 258 -5.07 -3.12 -26.20
C LYS A 258 -5.84 -1.92 -26.69
N SER A 259 -7.16 -2.02 -26.77
CA SER A 259 -8.03 -0.89 -27.11
C SER A 259 -8.22 0.05 -25.93
N ALA A 260 -8.49 1.33 -26.20
CA ALA A 260 -8.79 2.33 -25.17
C ALA A 260 -9.97 1.89 -24.29
N ARG A 261 -11.03 1.34 -24.89
CA ARG A 261 -12.19 0.79 -24.17
C ARG A 261 -11.83 -0.34 -23.21
N PHE A 262 -10.92 -1.24 -23.61
CA PHE A 262 -10.47 -2.31 -22.74
C PHE A 262 -9.75 -1.75 -21.51
N VAL A 263 -8.81 -0.83 -21.72
CA VAL A 263 -8.06 -0.19 -20.63
C VAL A 263 -9.00 0.58 -19.72
N PHE A 264 -9.91 1.37 -20.28
CA PHE A 264 -10.92 2.13 -19.57
C PHE A 264 -11.78 1.25 -18.64
N ASN A 265 -12.32 0.14 -19.16
CA ASN A 265 -13.12 -0.78 -18.36
C ASN A 265 -12.28 -1.41 -17.22
N GLN A 266 -11.06 -1.85 -17.51
CA GLN A 266 -10.18 -2.43 -16.49
C GLN A 266 -9.81 -1.41 -15.40
N THR A 267 -9.57 -0.14 -15.78
CA THR A 267 -9.32 0.94 -14.82
C THR A 267 -10.57 1.22 -13.99
N TRP A 268 -11.77 1.19 -14.57
CA TRP A 268 -13.00 1.36 -13.80
C TRP A 268 -13.20 0.28 -12.75
N GLU A 269 -12.93 -0.99 -13.09
CA GLU A 269 -13.00 -2.10 -12.11
C GLU A 269 -12.03 -1.92 -10.93
N VAL A 270 -10.91 -1.21 -11.12
CA VAL A 270 -10.01 -0.83 -10.03
C VAL A 270 -10.67 0.18 -9.10
N PHE A 271 -11.39 1.17 -9.65
CA PHE A 271 -12.12 2.16 -8.86
C PHE A 271 -13.31 1.58 -8.11
N LEU A 272 -14.03 0.62 -8.69
CA LEU A 272 -15.19 -0.01 -8.04
C LEU A 272 -14.84 -0.80 -6.77
N ASP A 273 -13.57 -1.22 -6.62
CA ASP A 273 -13.06 -1.89 -5.43
C ASP A 273 -12.27 -0.90 -4.55
N PRO A 274 -12.80 -0.49 -3.38
CA PRO A 274 -12.11 0.44 -2.48
C PRO A 274 -10.69 -0.01 -2.12
N PHE A 275 -10.45 -1.31 -1.94
CA PHE A 275 -9.13 -1.82 -1.58
C PHE A 275 -8.13 -1.77 -2.72
N ARG A 276 -8.59 -1.91 -3.97
CA ARG A 276 -7.73 -1.71 -5.13
C ARG A 276 -7.43 -0.23 -5.32
N THR A 277 -8.42 0.63 -5.10
CA THR A 277 -8.26 2.08 -5.13
C THR A 277 -7.27 2.58 -4.08
N GLU A 278 -7.31 2.05 -2.85
CA GLU A 278 -6.32 2.36 -1.80
C GLU A 278 -4.87 2.11 -2.26
N LYS A 279 -4.65 1.06 -3.06
CA LYS A 279 -3.32 0.70 -3.57
C LYS A 279 -2.79 1.67 -4.64
N LEU A 280 -3.63 2.55 -5.19
CA LEU A 280 -3.19 3.62 -6.09
C LEU A 280 -2.42 4.71 -5.34
N PHE A 281 -2.61 4.81 -4.03
CA PHE A 281 -1.91 5.75 -3.18
C PHE A 281 -0.59 5.16 -2.67
N ALA A 282 0.44 6.01 -2.56
CA ALA A 282 1.68 5.63 -1.93
C ALA A 282 1.44 5.17 -0.48
N PRO A 283 1.99 4.02 -0.03
CA PRO A 283 1.73 3.48 1.31
C PRO A 283 2.03 4.44 2.47
N ILE A 284 2.97 5.37 2.26
CA ILE A 284 3.34 6.40 3.26
C ILE A 284 2.22 7.40 3.54
N MET A 285 1.26 7.55 2.63
CA MET A 285 0.09 8.42 2.81
C MET A 285 -1.00 7.74 3.63
N ASN A 286 -0.93 6.41 3.79
CA ASN A 286 -1.87 5.60 4.58
C ASN A 286 -3.34 6.01 4.35
N VAL A 287 -3.70 6.13 3.07
CA VAL A 287 -5.05 6.51 2.63
C VAL A 287 -5.97 5.32 2.82
N ARG A 288 -7.11 5.54 3.47
CA ARG A 288 -8.22 4.60 3.49
C ARG A 288 -9.29 5.09 2.52
N CYS A 289 -9.79 4.20 1.67
CA CYS A 289 -10.87 4.48 0.73
C CYS A 289 -12.11 3.72 1.19
N ARG A 290 -13.24 4.42 1.29
CA ARG A 290 -14.53 3.82 1.64
C ARG A 290 -15.57 4.25 0.63
N LEU A 291 -16.32 3.29 0.09
CA LEU A 291 -17.47 3.58 -0.77
C LEU A 291 -18.57 4.17 0.11
N VAL A 292 -18.98 5.39 -0.22
CA VAL A 292 -20.04 6.12 0.48
C VAL A 292 -21.38 5.83 -0.18
N GLN A 293 -21.44 6.02 -1.50
CA GLN A 293 -22.63 5.88 -2.30
C GLN A 293 -22.27 5.43 -3.72
N ARG A 294 -23.01 4.47 -4.28
CA ARG A 294 -23.06 4.23 -5.72
C ARG A 294 -24.29 4.95 -6.26
N VAL A 295 -24.09 5.99 -7.06
CA VAL A 295 -25.19 6.80 -7.59
C VAL A 295 -25.83 6.11 -8.78
N ASP A 296 -25.01 5.57 -9.68
CA ASP A 296 -25.39 4.74 -10.83
C ASP A 296 -24.20 3.85 -11.25
N ASP A 297 -24.19 3.35 -12.49
CA ASP A 297 -23.11 2.49 -13.01
C ASP A 297 -21.84 3.25 -13.39
N ASP A 298 -21.93 4.57 -13.55
CA ASP A 298 -20.88 5.45 -14.04
C ASP A 298 -20.39 6.44 -12.98
N ASN A 299 -21.10 6.55 -11.85
CA ASN A 299 -20.86 7.51 -10.78
C ASN A 299 -20.79 6.81 -9.42
N VAL A 300 -19.64 6.92 -8.76
CA VAL A 300 -19.41 6.43 -7.40
C VAL A 300 -18.81 7.51 -6.52
N LEU A 301 -19.26 7.56 -5.27
CA LEU A 301 -18.79 8.50 -4.26
C LEU A 301 -17.92 7.77 -3.24
N PHE A 302 -16.69 8.23 -3.07
CA PHE A 302 -15.75 7.72 -2.08
C PHE A 302 -15.48 8.74 -0.98
N CYS A 303 -15.15 8.23 0.20
CA CYS A 303 -14.49 8.97 1.27
C CYS A 303 -13.04 8.52 1.35
N TYR A 304 -12.10 9.44 1.14
CA TYR A 304 -10.67 9.23 1.34
C TYR A 304 -10.25 9.81 2.69
N ASP A 305 -9.85 8.95 3.62
CA ASP A 305 -9.28 9.35 4.90
C ASP A 305 -7.76 9.30 4.82
N HIS A 306 -7.12 10.46 4.89
CA HIS A 306 -5.67 10.59 4.96
C HIS A 306 -5.24 10.58 6.43
N ALA A 307 -4.64 9.48 6.86
CA ALA A 307 -3.95 9.51 8.15
C ALA A 307 -2.75 10.45 8.01
N ALA A 308 -2.75 11.54 8.77
CA ALA A 308 -1.60 12.43 8.84
C ALA A 308 -0.34 11.59 9.04
N SER A 309 0.59 11.73 8.10
CA SER A 309 1.77 10.87 8.02
C SER A 309 2.47 10.82 9.38
N ARG A 310 2.68 9.61 9.92
CA ARG A 310 3.48 9.34 11.14
C ARG A 310 4.91 9.88 11.09
N VAL A 311 5.32 10.47 9.95
CA VAL A 311 6.63 11.06 9.73
C VAL A 311 6.76 12.43 10.42
N LEU A 312 5.66 13.12 10.71
CA LEU A 312 5.68 14.35 11.52
C LEU A 312 5.31 14.00 12.97
N SER A 313 6.32 14.11 13.83
CA SER A 313 6.34 14.02 15.30
C SER A 313 4.98 13.93 16.03
N GLU A 314 4.87 12.97 16.96
CA GLU A 314 3.76 12.76 17.92
C GLU A 314 3.35 14.00 18.74
N LYS A 315 4.07 15.13 18.63
CA LYS A 315 3.83 16.36 19.40
C LYS A 315 2.85 17.35 18.77
N THR A 316 2.38 17.11 17.55
CA THR A 316 1.40 17.98 16.91
C THR A 316 0.12 17.23 16.66
N ASP A 317 -1.01 17.72 17.19
CA ASP A 317 -2.36 17.34 16.80
C ASP A 317 -2.55 17.60 15.30
N LEU A 318 -2.05 16.69 14.46
CA LEU A 318 -2.23 16.82 13.02
C LEU A 318 -3.70 16.54 12.70
N PRO A 319 -4.35 17.41 11.90
CA PRO A 319 -5.71 17.19 11.48
C PRO A 319 -5.79 15.92 10.64
N SER A 320 -6.81 15.09 10.92
CA SER A 320 -7.23 14.05 9.98
C SER A 320 -7.86 14.78 8.80
N VAL A 321 -7.35 14.53 7.60
CA VAL A 321 -7.88 15.14 6.38
C VAL A 321 -8.75 14.09 5.70
N SER A 322 -10.03 14.38 5.55
CA SER A 322 -11.00 13.51 4.88
C SER A 322 -11.55 14.23 3.66
N THR A 323 -11.61 13.53 2.53
CA THR A 323 -12.10 14.09 1.26
C THR A 323 -13.23 13.23 0.72
N MET A 324 -14.40 13.81 0.48
CA MET A 324 -15.42 13.16 -0.33
C MET A 324 -15.11 13.40 -1.79
N ALA A 325 -14.96 12.34 -2.56
CA ALA A 325 -14.58 12.41 -3.97
C ALA A 325 -15.57 11.66 -4.84
N LEU A 326 -16.15 12.37 -5.80
CA LEU A 326 -16.93 11.78 -6.87
C LEU A 326 -15.97 11.23 -7.92
N VAL A 327 -16.12 9.95 -8.25
CA VAL A 327 -15.47 9.34 -9.41
C VAL A 327 -16.53 9.09 -10.45
N THR A 328 -16.39 9.76 -11.59
CA THR A 328 -17.30 9.67 -12.73
C THR A 328 -16.54 9.13 -13.92
N ARG A 329 -17.05 8.07 -14.54
CA ARG A 329 -16.58 7.65 -15.86
C ARG A 329 -17.56 8.13 -16.91
N PHE A 330 -17.07 8.50 -18.08
CA PHE A 330 -17.91 8.74 -19.24
C PHE A 330 -17.15 8.46 -20.52
N SER A 331 -17.91 8.20 -21.57
CA SER A 331 -17.38 7.96 -22.91
C SER A 331 -17.89 9.05 -23.84
N THR A 332 -17.07 9.38 -24.81
CA THR A 332 -17.43 10.23 -25.94
C THR A 332 -17.33 9.39 -27.21
N ASP A 333 -17.62 10.00 -28.34
CA ASP A 333 -17.37 9.42 -29.66
C ASP A 333 -15.89 9.17 -29.94
N THR A 334 -15.02 9.84 -29.23
CA THR A 334 -13.62 9.98 -29.59
C THR A 334 -12.67 9.41 -28.52
N GLY A 335 -13.18 9.12 -27.32
CA GLY A 335 -12.41 8.48 -26.25
C GLY A 335 -13.16 8.32 -24.93
N HIS A 336 -12.43 7.94 -23.89
CA HIS A 336 -12.98 7.60 -22.58
C HIS A 336 -12.25 8.33 -21.45
N LEU A 337 -12.97 8.74 -20.42
CA LEU A 337 -12.41 9.47 -19.27
C LEU A 337 -12.95 8.95 -17.95
N ILE A 338 -12.09 8.94 -16.93
CA ILE A 338 -12.45 8.71 -15.54
C ILE A 338 -11.95 9.89 -14.73
N ILE A 339 -12.87 10.68 -14.18
CA ILE A 339 -12.57 11.88 -13.42
C ILE A 339 -12.83 11.62 -11.95
N THR A 340 -11.83 11.88 -11.10
CA THR A 340 -11.98 11.95 -9.65
C THR A 340 -11.96 13.40 -9.20
N ARG A 341 -13.05 13.87 -8.60
CA ARG A 341 -13.22 15.23 -8.12
C ARG A 341 -13.59 15.27 -6.64
N GLY A 342 -12.80 15.97 -5.84
CA GLY A 342 -13.15 16.35 -4.47
C GLY A 342 -14.38 17.26 -4.45
N LEU A 343 -15.40 16.87 -3.70
CA LEU A 343 -16.65 17.62 -3.56
C LEU A 343 -16.51 18.75 -2.54
N ARG A 344 -17.33 19.79 -2.73
CA ARG A 344 -17.44 20.89 -1.77
C ARG A 344 -18.27 20.48 -0.57
N ARG A 345 -18.00 21.11 0.57
CA ARG A 345 -18.84 20.97 1.76
C ARG A 345 -20.28 21.36 1.42
N GLY A 346 -21.24 20.52 1.79
CA GLY A 346 -22.67 20.71 1.52
C GLY A 346 -23.14 20.14 0.17
N SER A 347 -22.24 19.68 -0.71
CA SER A 347 -22.64 18.90 -1.89
C SER A 347 -23.26 17.56 -1.50
N VAL A 348 -22.72 16.93 -0.45
CA VAL A 348 -23.23 15.69 0.15
C VAL A 348 -23.17 15.86 1.68
N GLU A 349 -24.16 15.32 2.38
CA GLU A 349 -24.18 15.25 3.84
C GLU A 349 -24.26 13.80 4.26
N VAL A 350 -23.26 13.35 5.00
CA VAL A 350 -23.16 11.98 5.51
C VAL A 350 -22.74 12.00 6.96
N GLU A 351 -23.28 11.06 7.72
CA GLU A 351 -22.85 10.77 9.08
C GLU A 351 -22.11 9.43 9.09
N ASP A 352 -20.87 9.44 9.57
CA ASP A 352 -20.03 8.25 9.66
C ASP A 352 -20.24 7.58 11.03
N VAL A 353 -20.97 6.47 11.04
CA VAL A 353 -21.36 5.75 12.27
C VAL A 353 -20.15 5.18 13.02
N LEU A 354 -19.02 4.97 12.33
CA LEU A 354 -17.78 4.51 12.97
C LEU A 354 -16.94 5.63 13.56
N ARG A 355 -17.28 6.89 13.26
CA ARG A 355 -16.48 8.03 13.68
C ARG A 355 -16.75 8.28 15.17
N SER A 356 -15.70 8.24 15.98
CA SER A 356 -15.86 8.52 17.42
C SER A 356 -16.22 9.99 17.65
N PRO A 357 -17.10 10.32 18.61
CA PRO A 357 -17.49 11.71 18.89
C PRO A 357 -16.31 12.58 19.34
N SER A 358 -15.23 11.95 19.86
CA SER A 358 -13.97 12.65 20.17
C SER A 358 -13.23 13.18 18.94
N SER A 359 -13.45 12.60 17.76
CA SER A 359 -12.79 13.00 16.50
C SER A 359 -13.46 14.19 15.81
N GLU A 360 -14.70 14.52 16.21
CA GLU A 360 -15.52 15.61 15.67
C GLU A 360 -14.95 17.00 16.02
N ARG A 361 -14.12 17.08 17.07
CA ARG A 361 -13.43 18.31 17.47
C ARG A 361 -12.26 18.69 16.55
N ARG A 362 -11.78 17.78 15.70
CA ARG A 362 -10.69 18.08 14.75
C ARG A 362 -11.29 18.66 13.47
N ARG A 363 -10.84 19.87 13.10
CA ARG A 363 -11.26 20.55 11.86
C ARG A 363 -11.00 19.63 10.67
N GLU A 364 -12.08 19.11 10.09
CA GLU A 364 -12.03 18.36 8.85
C GLU A 364 -11.73 19.32 7.70
N ILE A 365 -10.61 19.08 7.03
CA ILE A 365 -10.21 19.85 5.86
C ILE A 365 -10.69 19.10 4.64
N TRP A 366 -11.63 19.70 3.91
CA TRP A 366 -12.10 19.17 2.63
C TRP A 366 -11.15 19.64 1.54
N LEU A 367 -10.44 18.70 0.91
CA LEU A 367 -9.54 19.03 -0.19
C LEU A 367 -10.32 19.01 -1.51
N GLU A 368 -10.33 20.13 -2.22
CA GLU A 368 -10.72 20.13 -3.63
C GLU A 368 -9.55 19.55 -4.45
N THR A 369 -9.61 18.25 -4.73
CA THR A 369 -8.66 17.56 -5.63
C THR A 369 -9.33 17.29 -6.99
N LEU A 370 -8.56 17.31 -8.07
CA LEU A 370 -9.04 16.95 -9.39
C LEU A 370 -7.98 16.10 -10.10
N THR A 371 -8.36 14.88 -10.47
CA THR A 371 -7.54 13.93 -11.23
C THR A 371 -8.39 13.38 -12.36
N TRP A 372 -7.81 13.20 -13.55
CA TRP A 372 -8.52 12.70 -14.73
C TRP A 372 -7.63 11.84 -15.62
#